data_AF-A0A8X8YXA0-F1
#
_entry.id   AF-A0A8X8YXA0-F1
#
_cell.length_a   1.000
_cell.length_b   1.000
_cell.length_c   1.000
_cell.angle_alpha   90.00
_cell.angle_beta   90.00
_cell.angle_gamma   90.00
#
_symmetry.space_group_name_H-M   'P 1'
#
loop_
_entity.id
_entity.type
_entity.pdbx_description
1 polymer ?
#
loop_
_entity_poly.entity_id
_entity_poly.type
_entity_poly.pdbx_seq_one_letter_code
_entity_poly.pdbx_strand_id
1 'polypeptide(L)'
;MSSTLHSPLSSTLSPTSSLQANPKLSHLSLYMYVKRLRIPARSVDSAVVFKPRRFYPSIRAAANFSSSVDTGLSTELDAVTSYSEIVPDTVVFDDFERFPPTAATVSSSLLLGICSLPDTKFRSAVDTALADSECYAFEKSDDRISCFVNKAFVNVGGDLAKLVPGRVSTEVDARLAYDTQAIVQKGIDASRILELEGIQTHMTFVYRY
;
A
#
# COMPACT_ATOMS: atom_id res chain seq x y z
N MET A 1 -28.74 18.42 -69.38
CA MET A 1 -28.95 19.83 -69.01
C MET A 1 -27.94 20.11 -67.91
N SER A 2 -26.70 20.54 -68.23
CA SER A 2 -26.21 21.95 -68.16
C SER A 2 -26.69 22.67 -66.89
N SER A 3 -25.86 23.27 -66.02
CA SER A 3 -24.55 23.91 -66.24
C SER A 3 -23.91 24.40 -64.91
N THR A 4 -22.57 24.46 -64.87
CA THR A 4 -21.66 25.48 -64.23
C THR A 4 -21.74 25.82 -62.72
N LEU A 5 -20.73 26.29 -62.00
CA LEU A 5 -19.23 26.35 -61.96
C LEU A 5 -18.94 27.35 -60.81
N HIS A 6 -18.07 27.05 -59.83
CA HIS A 6 -17.02 27.97 -59.38
C HIS A 6 -16.12 27.38 -58.28
N SER A 7 -14.82 27.35 -58.60
CA SER A 7 -13.66 27.25 -57.70
C SER A 7 -13.23 28.65 -57.18
N PRO A 8 -12.36 28.73 -56.16
CA PRO A 8 -10.92 28.96 -56.41
C PRO A 8 -10.01 28.08 -55.50
N LEU A 9 -8.93 27.46 -56.01
CA LEU A 9 -7.57 27.95 -56.34
C LEU A 9 -6.61 28.18 -55.14
N SER A 10 -5.51 27.44 -55.25
CA SER A 10 -4.35 27.18 -54.40
C SER A 10 -3.38 28.34 -54.16
N SER A 11 -2.56 28.22 -53.11
CA SER A 11 -1.10 28.49 -53.12
C SER A 11 -0.45 27.81 -51.89
N THR A 12 0.26 26.69 -52.01
CA THR A 12 1.71 26.53 -52.27
C THR A 12 2.61 27.52 -51.54
N LEU A 13 3.44 27.03 -50.60
CA LEU A 13 4.89 27.28 -50.50
C LEU A 13 5.53 26.43 -49.39
N SER A 14 6.45 25.57 -49.83
CA SER A 14 7.56 24.94 -49.09
C SER A 14 8.76 24.95 -50.08
N PRO A 15 10.02 24.61 -49.76
CA PRO A 15 10.71 24.37 -48.48
C PRO A 15 12.09 25.11 -48.42
N THR A 16 12.86 24.96 -47.33
CA THR A 16 14.36 24.97 -47.27
C THR A 16 14.77 24.93 -45.78
N SER A 17 15.25 23.83 -45.20
CA SER A 17 16.56 23.16 -45.27
C SER A 17 17.73 23.90 -44.59
N SER A 18 18.13 23.43 -43.40
CA SER A 18 19.54 23.20 -42.98
C SER A 18 19.52 22.52 -41.60
N LEU A 19 19.85 21.23 -41.52
CA LEU A 19 21.21 20.68 -41.32
C LEU A 19 21.86 21.14 -40.01
N GLN A 20 21.70 20.36 -38.94
CA GLN A 20 22.85 19.82 -38.19
C GLN A 20 22.41 18.76 -37.17
N ALA A 21 22.58 17.49 -37.55
CA ALA A 21 22.94 16.44 -36.61
C ALA A 21 24.47 16.37 -36.59
N ASN A 22 25.08 16.37 -35.41
CA ASN A 22 26.22 15.51 -35.15
C ASN A 22 26.51 15.32 -33.65
N PRO A 23 27.02 14.13 -33.28
CA PRO A 23 27.08 13.64 -31.92
C PRO A 23 28.43 13.98 -31.27
N LYS A 24 28.44 14.12 -29.93
CA LYS A 24 29.65 13.88 -29.14
C LYS A 24 29.29 13.13 -27.86
N LEU A 25 29.42 11.80 -27.94
CA LEU A 25 29.95 11.00 -26.84
C LEU A 25 31.32 11.58 -26.46
N SER A 26 31.47 12.02 -25.22
CA SER A 26 32.76 12.02 -24.55
C SER A 26 32.65 11.20 -23.29
N HIS A 27 33.17 10.00 -23.43
CA HIS A 27 33.38 8.97 -22.43
C HIS A 27 34.33 9.50 -21.35
N LEU A 28 33.83 9.77 -20.14
CA LEU A 28 34.66 9.91 -18.94
C LEU A 28 34.33 8.79 -17.97
N SER A 29 35.06 7.70 -18.18
CA SER A 29 35.25 6.60 -17.25
C SER A 29 35.81 7.13 -15.92
N LEU A 30 34.94 7.36 -14.94
CA LEU A 30 35.37 7.56 -13.56
C LEU A 30 35.52 6.17 -12.91
N TYR A 31 36.71 5.61 -13.07
CA TYR A 31 37.16 4.40 -12.40
C TYR A 31 37.23 4.69 -10.89
N MET A 32 36.15 4.41 -10.16
CA MET A 32 36.16 4.48 -8.70
C MET A 32 36.90 3.26 -8.14
N TYR A 33 38.18 3.51 -7.94
CA TYR A 33 39.20 2.72 -7.28
C TYR A 33 38.73 2.23 -5.90
N VAL A 34 38.23 0.99 -5.82
CA VAL A 34 38.00 0.30 -4.54
C VAL A 34 39.33 -0.26 -4.06
N LYS A 35 40.00 0.50 -3.19
CA LYS A 35 41.13 0.02 -2.39
C LYS A 35 40.61 -1.05 -1.42
N ARG A 36 40.87 -2.32 -1.72
CA ARG A 36 40.70 -3.44 -0.78
C ARG A 36 41.58 -3.19 0.46
N LEU A 37 40.95 -2.82 1.57
CA LEU A 37 41.58 -2.88 2.88
C LEU A 37 41.57 -4.34 3.35
N ARG A 38 42.76 -4.95 3.42
CA ARG A 38 43.01 -6.24 4.05
C ARG A 38 42.88 -6.06 5.57
N ILE A 39 41.88 -6.69 6.17
CA ILE A 39 41.78 -6.87 7.62
C ILE A 39 42.59 -8.14 7.98
N PRO A 40 43.53 -8.09 8.94
CA PRO A 40 44.28 -9.28 9.35
C PRO A 40 43.35 -10.26 10.10
N ALA A 41 43.39 -11.52 9.68
CA ALA A 41 42.67 -12.61 10.33
C ALA A 41 43.22 -12.81 11.75
N ARG A 42 42.35 -12.67 12.76
CA ARG A 42 42.66 -12.98 14.14
C ARG A 42 42.11 -14.36 14.47
N SER A 43 43.01 -15.24 14.87
CA SER A 43 42.79 -16.57 15.45
C SER A 43 41.57 -16.60 16.38
N VAL A 44 40.59 -17.45 16.06
CA VAL A 44 39.47 -17.77 16.95
C VAL A 44 39.80 -19.08 17.63
N ASP A 45 40.07 -19.00 18.94
CA ASP A 45 39.94 -20.15 19.81
C ASP A 45 39.45 -19.68 21.18
N SER A 46 38.26 -20.15 21.55
CA SER A 46 37.81 -20.50 22.92
C SER A 46 36.29 -20.65 22.89
N ALA A 47 35.83 -21.88 23.06
CA ALA A 47 34.43 -22.25 23.18
C ALA A 47 33.75 -21.50 24.34
N VAL A 48 32.84 -20.57 24.01
CA VAL A 48 31.92 -20.00 24.99
C VAL A 48 30.70 -20.91 25.07
N VAL A 49 30.66 -21.75 26.10
CA VAL A 49 29.48 -22.57 26.43
C VAL A 49 28.40 -21.63 26.98
N PHE A 50 27.41 -21.32 26.15
CA PHE A 50 26.20 -20.62 26.57
C PHE A 50 25.32 -21.59 27.36
N LYS A 51 25.27 -21.44 28.69
CA LYS A 51 24.25 -22.09 29.52
C LYS A 51 23.04 -21.17 29.59
N PRO A 52 21.89 -21.50 28.97
CA PRO A 52 20.70 -20.68 29.09
C PRO A 52 20.19 -20.81 30.53
N ARG A 53 20.36 -19.76 31.35
CA ARG A 53 19.55 -19.61 32.55
C ARG A 53 18.14 -19.30 32.08
N ARG A 54 17.25 -20.30 32.13
CA ARG A 54 15.81 -20.07 32.05
C ARG A 54 15.40 -19.22 33.24
N PHE A 55 15.36 -17.92 33.05
CA PHE A 55 14.59 -17.03 33.92
C PHE A 55 13.13 -17.24 33.55
N TYR A 56 12.46 -18.13 34.28
CA TYR A 56 11.01 -18.09 34.37
C TYR A 56 10.68 -16.86 35.23
N PRO A 57 9.94 -15.86 34.72
CA PRO A 57 9.32 -14.91 35.62
C PRO A 57 8.36 -15.73 36.49
N SER A 58 8.69 -15.89 37.77
CA SER A 58 7.74 -16.38 38.75
C SER A 58 6.67 -15.31 38.87
N ILE A 59 5.54 -15.50 38.20
CA ILE A 59 4.32 -14.75 38.47
C ILE A 59 3.92 -15.12 39.90
N ARG A 60 4.39 -14.33 40.88
CA ARG A 60 3.83 -14.34 42.22
C ARG A 60 2.49 -13.63 42.10
N ALA A 61 1.41 -14.39 42.04
CA ALA A 61 0.10 -13.86 42.38
C ALA A 61 0.22 -13.28 43.80
N ALA A 62 0.14 -11.96 43.92
CA ALA A 62 0.07 -11.31 45.21
C ALA A 62 -1.23 -11.76 45.87
N ALA A 63 -1.14 -12.65 46.86
CA ALA A 63 -2.26 -13.20 47.62
C ALA A 63 -3.01 -12.15 48.48
N ASN A 64 -2.75 -10.86 48.26
CA ASN A 64 -3.32 -9.75 49.01
C ASN A 64 -4.22 -8.84 48.16
N PHE A 65 -4.56 -9.22 46.92
CA PHE A 65 -5.73 -8.64 46.28
C PHE A 65 -6.95 -9.40 46.80
N SER A 66 -7.54 -8.85 47.87
CA SER A 66 -8.85 -9.26 48.34
C SER A 66 -9.80 -9.21 47.15
N SER A 67 -10.27 -10.39 46.70
CA SER A 67 -11.31 -10.55 45.70
C SER A 67 -12.63 -10.06 46.29
N SER A 68 -12.73 -8.74 46.42
CA SER A 68 -13.87 -8.03 46.94
C SER A 68 -14.61 -7.43 45.76
N VAL A 69 -15.56 -8.21 45.25
CA VAL A 69 -16.85 -7.77 44.68
C VAL A 69 -16.76 -6.88 43.43
N ASP A 70 -17.28 -7.45 42.32
CA ASP A 70 -17.83 -6.76 41.16
C ASP A 70 -16.89 -6.29 40.03
N THR A 71 -16.02 -7.17 39.52
CA THR A 71 -15.57 -7.03 38.12
C THR A 71 -16.62 -7.65 37.21
N GLY A 72 -17.72 -6.93 36.99
CA GLY A 72 -18.72 -7.30 36.01
C GLY A 72 -18.06 -7.49 34.64
N LEU A 73 -18.22 -8.68 34.05
CA LEU A 73 -18.21 -9.03 32.62
C LEU A 73 -17.28 -8.25 31.66
N SER A 74 -16.14 -7.73 32.11
CA SER A 74 -15.26 -6.89 31.27
C SER A 74 -13.94 -7.60 31.02
N THR A 75 -13.61 -7.72 29.73
CA THR A 75 -12.37 -8.29 29.20
C THR A 75 -11.28 -7.23 29.14
N GLU A 76 -10.02 -7.65 28.96
CA GLU A 76 -8.90 -6.72 28.72
C GLU A 76 -9.15 -5.84 27.50
N LEU A 77 -9.82 -6.37 26.46
CA LEU A 77 -10.21 -5.61 25.28
C LEU A 77 -11.26 -4.54 25.62
N ASP A 78 -12.22 -4.86 26.49
CA ASP A 78 -13.22 -3.88 26.96
C ASP A 78 -12.55 -2.73 27.73
N ALA A 79 -11.54 -3.03 28.53
CA ALA A 79 -10.76 -2.03 29.25
C ALA A 79 -9.95 -1.12 28.31
N VAL A 80 -9.38 -1.64 27.21
CA VAL A 80 -8.65 -0.82 26.23
C VAL A 80 -9.62 0.05 25.42
N THR A 81 -10.80 -0.47 25.11
CA THR A 81 -11.82 0.23 24.31
C THR A 81 -12.28 1.54 24.97
N SER A 82 -12.25 1.65 26.30
CA SER A 82 -12.58 2.91 26.99
C SER A 82 -11.54 4.01 26.81
N TYR A 83 -10.32 3.69 26.35
CA TYR A 83 -9.22 4.63 26.21
C TYR A 83 -8.65 4.72 24.79
N SER A 84 -8.99 3.79 23.90
CA SER A 84 -8.39 3.69 22.57
C SER A 84 -9.37 3.11 21.55
N GLU A 85 -9.19 3.53 20.30
CA GLU A 85 -9.92 3.00 19.15
C GLU A 85 -9.42 1.59 18.81
N ILE A 86 -10.34 0.63 18.61
CA ILE A 86 -10.00 -0.74 18.26
C ILE A 86 -9.96 -0.87 16.74
N VAL A 87 -8.78 -1.22 16.22
CA VAL A 87 -8.51 -1.36 14.78
C VAL A 87 -7.92 -2.74 14.52
N PRO A 88 -8.74 -3.73 14.11
CA PRO A 88 -8.23 -5.05 13.80
C PRO A 88 -7.46 -5.04 12.46
N ASP A 89 -6.24 -5.56 12.49
CA ASP A 89 -5.39 -5.79 11.32
C ASP A 89 -5.25 -7.31 11.10
N THR A 90 -6.30 -7.92 10.56
CA THR A 90 -6.41 -9.37 10.37
C THR A 90 -7.20 -9.71 9.12
N VAL A 91 -6.89 -10.86 8.51
CA VAL A 91 -7.63 -11.44 7.38
C VAL A 91 -8.75 -12.39 7.79
N VAL A 92 -8.89 -12.67 9.08
CA VAL A 92 -9.97 -13.49 9.66
C VAL A 92 -11.04 -12.56 10.20
N PHE A 93 -12.13 -12.41 9.44
CA PHE A 93 -13.19 -11.45 9.71
C PHE A 93 -14.38 -12.03 10.48
N ASP A 94 -14.31 -13.31 10.84
CA ASP A 94 -15.39 -14.06 11.52
C ASP A 94 -15.74 -13.47 12.90
N ASP A 95 -14.81 -12.74 13.49
CA ASP A 95 -14.95 -12.14 14.81
C ASP A 95 -15.54 -10.71 14.78
N PHE A 96 -15.90 -10.14 13.63
CA PHE A 96 -16.46 -8.77 13.57
C PHE A 96 -17.79 -8.64 14.33
N GLU A 97 -18.55 -9.72 14.46
CA GLU A 97 -19.77 -9.72 15.28
C GLU A 97 -19.46 -9.70 16.78
N ARG A 98 -18.37 -10.37 17.17
CA ARG A 98 -17.96 -10.49 18.57
C ARG A 98 -17.16 -9.28 19.05
N PHE A 99 -16.35 -8.73 18.16
CA PHE A 99 -15.46 -7.60 18.39
C PHE A 99 -15.64 -6.59 17.25
N PRO A 100 -16.70 -5.76 17.32
CA PRO A 100 -17.01 -4.83 16.25
C PRO A 100 -15.87 -3.80 16.10
N PRO A 101 -15.21 -3.75 14.93
CA PRO A 101 -14.20 -2.74 14.67
C PRO A 101 -14.81 -1.34 14.67
N THR A 102 -14.08 -0.39 15.26
CA THR A 102 -14.43 1.04 15.15
C THR A 102 -13.78 1.68 13.92
N ALA A 103 -12.62 1.17 13.49
CA ALA A 103 -11.92 1.56 12.27
C ALA A 103 -11.20 0.37 11.64
N ALA A 104 -10.66 0.53 10.44
CA ALA A 104 -9.91 -0.52 9.74
C ALA A 104 -8.67 0.01 9.01
N THR A 105 -7.75 -0.90 8.68
CA THR A 105 -6.55 -0.63 7.90
C THR A 105 -6.46 -1.61 6.73
N VAL A 106 -6.13 -1.12 5.54
CA VAL A 106 -5.81 -1.93 4.37
C VAL A 106 -4.32 -1.80 4.10
N SER A 107 -3.58 -2.83 4.50
CA SER A 107 -2.13 -2.94 4.33
C SER A 107 -1.78 -3.93 3.22
N SER A 108 -0.54 -3.86 2.73
CA SER A 108 0.00 -4.82 1.76
C SER A 108 -0.04 -6.26 2.28
N SER A 109 0.17 -6.45 3.59
CA SER A 109 0.04 -7.75 4.26
C SER A 109 -1.40 -8.26 4.30
N LEU A 110 -2.37 -7.38 4.55
CA LEU A 110 -3.78 -7.74 4.51
C LEU A 110 -4.18 -8.22 3.10
N LEU A 111 -3.81 -7.44 2.08
CA LEU A 111 -4.11 -7.77 0.69
C LEU A 111 -3.45 -9.09 0.29
N LEU A 112 -2.20 -9.32 0.69
CA LEU A 112 -1.51 -10.60 0.47
C LEU A 112 -2.22 -11.77 1.16
N GLY A 113 -2.69 -11.58 2.39
CA GLY A 113 -3.42 -12.63 3.10
C GLY A 113 -4.79 -12.95 2.46
N ILE A 114 -5.52 -11.93 1.98
CA ILE A 114 -6.75 -12.09 1.17
C ILE A 114 -6.46 -12.92 -0.09
N CYS A 115 -5.31 -12.66 -0.75
CA CYS A 115 -4.88 -13.40 -1.93
C CYS A 115 -4.48 -14.86 -1.63
N SER A 116 -3.95 -15.11 -0.43
CA SER A 116 -3.34 -16.39 -0.04
C SER A 116 -4.33 -17.39 0.54
N LEU A 117 -5.47 -16.92 1.05
CA LEU A 117 -6.51 -17.75 1.63
C LEU A 117 -7.67 -17.97 0.64
N PRO A 118 -8.23 -19.19 0.58
CA PRO A 118 -9.46 -19.41 -0.16
C PRO A 118 -10.63 -18.71 0.54
N ASP A 119 -11.56 -18.16 -0.24
CA ASP A 119 -12.88 -17.69 0.21
C ASP A 119 -12.86 -16.69 1.39
N THR A 120 -12.04 -15.65 1.30
CA THR A 120 -12.11 -14.51 2.23
C THR A 120 -13.25 -13.56 1.87
N LYS A 121 -13.82 -12.88 2.86
CA LYS A 121 -14.92 -11.90 2.70
C LYS A 121 -14.65 -10.84 1.62
N PHE A 122 -13.38 -10.47 1.42
CA PHE A 122 -12.97 -9.43 0.49
C PHE A 122 -12.34 -9.97 -0.81
N ARG A 123 -12.40 -11.29 -1.05
CA ARG A 123 -11.81 -11.89 -2.25
C ARG A 123 -12.38 -11.30 -3.54
N SER A 124 -13.70 -11.10 -3.57
CA SER A 124 -14.39 -10.50 -4.72
C SER A 124 -13.90 -9.08 -5.04
N ALA A 125 -13.47 -8.30 -4.04
CA ALA A 125 -12.94 -6.96 -4.26
C ALA A 125 -11.62 -6.99 -5.06
N VAL A 126 -10.77 -7.98 -4.76
CA VAL A 126 -9.51 -8.23 -5.48
C VAL A 126 -9.78 -8.78 -6.88
N ASP A 127 -10.69 -9.74 -7.01
CA ASP A 127 -11.01 -10.34 -8.31
C ASP A 127 -11.65 -9.30 -9.25
N THR A 128 -12.49 -8.40 -8.72
CA THR A 128 -13.07 -7.28 -9.48
C THR A 128 -11.99 -6.30 -9.94
N ALA A 129 -10.99 -6.02 -9.10
CA ALA A 129 -9.86 -5.19 -9.50
C ALA A 129 -9.08 -5.83 -10.67
N LEU A 130 -8.82 -7.15 -10.61
CA LEU A 130 -8.14 -7.88 -11.68
C LEU A 130 -8.94 -7.97 -12.98
N ALA A 131 -10.27 -7.91 -12.90
CA ALA A 131 -11.15 -7.90 -14.06
C ALA A 131 -11.26 -6.52 -14.76
N ASP A 132 -10.62 -5.49 -14.19
CA ASP A 132 -10.79 -4.12 -14.67
C ASP A 132 -10.09 -3.87 -16.03
N SER A 133 -10.90 -3.53 -17.04
CA SER A 133 -10.43 -3.29 -18.40
C SER A 133 -9.51 -2.07 -18.54
N GLU A 134 -9.64 -1.06 -17.68
CA GLU A 134 -8.81 0.15 -17.76
C GLU A 134 -7.35 -0.17 -17.45
N CYS A 135 -7.11 -1.12 -16.54
CA CYS A 135 -5.75 -1.55 -16.21
C CYS A 135 -5.09 -2.30 -17.38
N TYR A 136 -5.86 -2.96 -18.26
CA TYR A 136 -5.32 -3.58 -19.47
C TYR A 136 -4.88 -2.57 -20.54
N ALA A 137 -5.29 -1.30 -20.45
CA ALA A 137 -4.86 -0.26 -21.39
C ALA A 137 -3.38 0.13 -21.22
N PHE A 138 -2.74 -0.21 -20.09
CA PHE A 138 -1.32 0.04 -19.88
C PHE A 138 -0.45 -0.97 -20.63
N GLU A 139 0.43 -0.47 -21.51
CA GLU A 139 1.33 -1.31 -22.31
C GLU A 139 2.43 -1.98 -21.46
N LYS A 140 2.95 -1.26 -20.47
CA LYS A 140 4.02 -1.77 -19.59
C LYS A 140 3.42 -2.67 -18.52
N SER A 141 4.05 -3.83 -18.33
CA SER A 141 3.61 -4.81 -17.34
C SER A 141 3.60 -4.24 -15.91
N ASP A 142 4.59 -3.43 -15.55
CA ASP A 142 4.70 -2.86 -14.21
C ASP A 142 3.60 -1.84 -13.91
N ASP A 143 3.26 -0.98 -14.89
CA ASP A 143 2.19 0.01 -14.77
C ASP A 143 0.82 -0.67 -14.68
N ARG A 144 0.62 -1.73 -15.47
CA ARG A 144 -0.58 -2.56 -15.41
C ARG A 144 -0.76 -3.23 -14.05
N ILE A 145 0.30 -3.85 -13.51
CA ILE A 145 0.26 -4.45 -12.17
C ILE A 145 0.01 -3.39 -11.11
N SER A 146 0.65 -2.21 -11.21
CA SER A 146 0.42 -1.09 -10.29
C SER A 146 -1.04 -0.63 -10.32
N CYS A 147 -1.68 -0.59 -11.49
CA CYS A 147 -3.10 -0.29 -11.64
C CYS A 147 -3.97 -1.30 -10.89
N PHE A 148 -3.76 -2.60 -11.14
CA PHE A 148 -4.54 -3.65 -10.48
C PHE A 148 -4.40 -3.64 -8.96
N VAL A 149 -3.16 -3.49 -8.47
CA VAL A 149 -2.89 -3.44 -7.03
C VAL A 149 -3.59 -2.23 -6.42
N ASN A 150 -3.47 -1.04 -7.03
CA ASN A 150 -4.14 0.16 -6.54
C ASN A 150 -5.67 -0.01 -6.49
N LYS A 151 -6.28 -0.57 -7.55
CA LYS A 151 -7.73 -0.84 -7.55
C LYS A 151 -8.11 -1.86 -6.47
N ALA A 152 -7.30 -2.90 -6.24
CA ALA A 152 -7.57 -3.88 -5.20
C ALA A 152 -7.53 -3.25 -3.79
N PHE A 153 -6.55 -2.39 -3.50
CA PHE A 153 -6.48 -1.62 -2.25
C PHE A 153 -7.73 -0.76 -2.05
N VAL A 154 -8.16 -0.05 -3.10
CA VAL A 154 -9.32 0.83 -3.05
C VAL A 154 -10.62 0.05 -2.85
N ASN A 155 -10.83 -1.03 -3.60
CA ASN A 155 -12.03 -1.85 -3.49
C ASN A 155 -12.14 -2.48 -2.10
N VAL A 156 -11.05 -3.06 -1.58
CA VAL A 156 -11.02 -3.63 -0.22
C VAL A 156 -11.29 -2.54 0.82
N GLY A 157 -10.70 -1.36 0.65
CA GLY A 157 -10.94 -0.21 1.52
C GLY A 157 -12.39 0.26 1.50
N GLY A 158 -13.00 0.32 0.32
CA GLY A 158 -14.41 0.67 0.15
C GLY A 158 -15.36 -0.33 0.80
N ASP A 159 -15.07 -1.63 0.68
CA ASP A 159 -15.85 -2.66 1.35
C ASP A 159 -15.68 -2.65 2.88
N LEU A 160 -14.47 -2.38 3.38
CA LEU A 160 -14.25 -2.19 4.81
C LEU A 160 -14.95 -0.93 5.35
N ALA A 161 -15.01 0.14 4.56
CA ALA A 161 -15.68 1.39 4.97
C ALA A 161 -17.18 1.20 5.19
N LYS A 162 -17.80 0.20 4.53
CA LYS A 162 -19.20 -0.17 4.74
C LYS A 162 -19.43 -0.95 6.04
N LEU A 163 -18.37 -1.45 6.67
CA LEU A 163 -18.43 -2.33 7.84
C LEU A 163 -18.00 -1.65 9.15
N VAL A 164 -17.30 -0.51 9.07
CA VAL A 164 -16.80 0.22 10.24
C VAL A 164 -17.48 1.58 10.36
N PRO A 165 -17.82 2.05 11.58
CA PRO A 165 -18.42 3.37 11.78
C PRO A 165 -17.41 4.51 11.65
N GLY A 166 -16.12 4.22 11.84
CA GLY A 166 -15.03 5.18 11.76
C GLY A 166 -14.40 5.22 10.39
N ARG A 167 -13.06 5.20 10.38
CA ARG A 167 -12.23 5.50 9.20
C ARG A 167 -11.49 4.25 8.73
N VAL A 168 -11.23 4.20 7.43
CA VAL A 168 -10.39 3.19 6.81
C VAL A 168 -9.11 3.84 6.30
N SER A 169 -7.96 3.35 6.76
CA SER A 169 -6.66 3.79 6.26
C SER A 169 -6.16 2.82 5.21
N THR A 170 -5.82 3.29 4.02
CA THR A 170 -5.37 2.44 2.91
C THR A 170 -3.93 2.79 2.55
N GLU A 171 -3.05 1.80 2.52
CA GLU A 171 -1.67 1.97 2.04
C GLU A 171 -1.62 2.27 0.53
N VAL A 172 -0.56 2.94 0.13
CA VAL A 172 -0.16 3.10 -1.28
C VAL A 172 1.07 2.23 -1.57
N ASP A 173 1.35 2.00 -2.85
CA ASP A 173 2.53 1.24 -3.28
C ASP A 173 3.83 1.78 -2.65
N ALA A 174 4.49 0.94 -1.85
CA ALA A 174 5.71 1.30 -1.12
C ALA A 174 6.87 1.72 -2.05
N ARG A 175 6.83 1.34 -3.34
CA ARG A 175 7.82 1.79 -4.33
C ARG A 175 7.75 3.31 -4.56
N LEU A 176 6.63 3.93 -4.26
CA LEU A 176 6.42 5.37 -4.35
C LEU A 176 6.88 6.14 -3.12
N ALA A 177 7.45 5.48 -2.09
CA ALA A 177 7.78 6.09 -0.79
C ALA A 177 8.61 7.39 -0.89
N TYR A 178 9.40 7.55 -1.95
CA TYR A 178 10.24 8.73 -2.19
C TYR A 178 9.72 9.68 -3.28
N ASP A 179 8.50 9.44 -3.79
CA ASP A 179 7.84 10.28 -4.79
C ASP A 179 6.52 10.81 -4.21
N THR A 180 6.61 11.98 -3.58
CA THR A 180 5.45 12.65 -2.98
C THR A 180 4.35 12.94 -4.01
N GLN A 181 4.71 13.33 -5.24
CA GLN A 181 3.70 13.67 -6.25
C GLN A 181 2.96 12.41 -6.71
N ALA A 182 3.67 11.30 -6.90
CA ALA A 182 3.04 10.03 -7.23
C ALA A 182 2.11 9.54 -6.10
N ILE A 183 2.52 9.66 -4.83
CA ILE A 183 1.65 9.28 -3.70
C ILE A 183 0.39 10.16 -3.66
N VAL A 184 0.53 11.48 -3.84
CA VAL A 184 -0.61 12.40 -3.87
C VAL A 184 -1.58 12.01 -4.99
N GLN A 185 -1.06 11.74 -6.19
CA GLN A 185 -1.89 11.34 -7.33
C GLN A 185 -2.64 10.03 -7.06
N LYS A 186 -1.98 9.03 -6.48
CA LYS A 186 -2.63 7.76 -6.10
C LYS A 186 -3.74 7.96 -5.08
N GLY A 187 -3.52 8.83 -4.09
CA GLY A 187 -4.54 9.19 -3.12
C GLY A 187 -5.76 9.85 -3.77
N ILE A 188 -5.55 10.80 -4.69
CA ILE A 188 -6.64 11.47 -5.42
C ILE A 188 -7.42 10.48 -6.28
N ASP A 189 -6.72 9.57 -6.97
CA ASP A 189 -7.36 8.55 -7.80
C ASP A 189 -8.19 7.58 -6.95
N ALA A 190 -7.69 7.18 -5.79
CA ALA A 190 -8.43 6.38 -4.81
C ALA A 190 -9.69 7.10 -4.31
N SER A 191 -9.56 8.39 -3.94
CA SER A 191 -10.68 9.20 -3.47
C SER A 191 -11.79 9.29 -4.51
N ARG A 192 -11.42 9.51 -5.77
CA ARG A 192 -12.38 9.58 -6.88
C ARG A 192 -13.18 8.28 -7.03
N ILE A 193 -12.51 7.14 -6.97
CA ILE A 193 -13.18 5.83 -7.09
C ILE A 193 -14.18 5.63 -5.93
N LEU A 194 -13.75 5.92 -4.70
CA LEU A 194 -14.60 5.78 -3.50
C LEU A 194 -15.80 6.74 -3.51
N GLU A 195 -15.60 7.99 -3.93
CA GLU A 195 -16.67 8.97 -4.05
C GLU A 195 -17.73 8.57 -5.08
N LEU A 196 -17.32 7.92 -6.18
CA LEU A 196 -18.26 7.37 -7.17
C LEU A 196 -19.12 6.23 -6.58
N GLU A 197 -18.61 5.52 -5.58
CA GLU A 197 -19.36 4.52 -4.81
C GLU A 197 -20.20 5.12 -3.68
N GLY A 198 -20.20 6.46 -3.54
CA GLY A 198 -20.92 7.17 -2.49
C GLY A 198 -20.25 7.12 -1.12
N ILE A 199 -18.97 6.73 -1.06
CA ILE A 199 -18.19 6.68 0.18
C ILE A 199 -17.55 8.04 0.42
N GLN A 200 -17.78 8.62 1.60
CA GLN A 200 -17.18 9.89 1.98
C GLN A 200 -15.67 9.70 2.22
N THR A 201 -14.87 10.54 1.58
CA THR A 201 -13.41 10.49 1.65
C THR A 201 -12.87 11.72 2.39
N HIS A 202 -11.86 11.50 3.22
CA HIS A 202 -11.05 12.56 3.80
C HIS A 202 -9.58 12.13 3.76
N MET A 203 -8.82 12.66 2.82
CA MET A 203 -7.44 12.26 2.62
C MET A 203 -6.53 12.92 3.65
N THR A 204 -5.87 12.09 4.45
CA THR A 204 -4.76 12.50 5.31
C THR A 204 -3.52 11.73 4.87
N PHE A 205 -2.48 12.44 4.45
CA PHE A 205 -1.23 11.80 4.07
C PHE A 205 -0.25 11.77 5.24
N VAL A 206 0.31 10.60 5.51
CA VAL A 206 1.35 10.41 6.52
C VAL A 206 2.68 10.13 5.80
N TYR A 207 3.57 11.12 5.76
CA TYR A 207 4.91 10.98 5.21
C TYR A 207 5.95 10.99 6.33
N ARG A 208 6.95 10.13 6.22
CA ARG A 208 8.11 10.11 7.12
C ARG A 208 9.29 10.79 6.44
N TYR A 209 9.80 11.86 7.03
CA TYR A 209 11.04 12.54 6.63
C TYR A 209 12.27 11.71 6.97
#